data_AF-A0AAV8Y7F1-F1
#
_entry.id   AF-A0AAV8Y7F1-F1
#
_cell.length_a   1.000
_cell.length_b   1.000
_cell.length_c   1.000
_cell.angle_alpha   90.00
_cell.angle_beta   90.00
_cell.angle_gamma   90.00
#
_symmetry.space_group_name_H-M   'P 1'
#
loop_
_entity.id
_entity.type
_entity.pdbx_description
1 polymer ?
#
loop_
_entity_poly.entity_id
_entity_poly.type
_entity_poly.pdbx_seq_one_letter_code
_entity_poly.pdbx_strand_id
1 'polypeptide(L)'
;MTAIGRAISAIIPNEEGGRLLAIEALGDASRLLLDIFNQETKARQDLVAINLNKDIKDVFDKVHADEWLFGANLEEKLKASKDLARSSLDLKINKPKNTIRQTLRQSLNRRSPPRISYNRGRQGGQQRGQKFNRGPRQYQNRRSQEKIDKKYRSRPN
;
A
#
# COMPACT_ATOMS: atom_id res chain seq x y z
N MET A 1 21.49 -24.17 -17.40
CA MET A 1 20.86 -24.95 -18.49
C MET A 1 21.83 -25.34 -19.62
N THR A 2 22.97 -24.67 -19.78
CA THR A 2 23.95 -24.94 -20.86
C THR A 2 24.51 -26.37 -20.87
N ALA A 3 24.68 -27.00 -19.70
CA ALA A 3 25.17 -28.37 -19.60
C ALA A 3 24.19 -29.40 -20.20
N ILE A 4 22.87 -29.22 -20.01
CA ILE A 4 21.83 -30.08 -20.59
C ILE A 4 21.81 -29.92 -22.11
N GLY A 5 21.89 -28.68 -22.61
CA GLY A 5 21.99 -28.42 -24.05
C GLY A 5 23.23 -29.10 -24.66
N ARG A 6 24.39 -29.01 -23.99
CA ARG A 6 25.61 -29.70 -24.41
C ARG A 6 25.47 -31.22 -24.39
N ALA A 7 24.82 -31.78 -23.37
CA ALA A 7 24.56 -33.21 -23.28
C ALA A 7 23.67 -33.68 -24.45
N ILE A 8 22.58 -32.98 -24.74
CA ILE A 8 21.71 -33.28 -25.90
C ILE A 8 22.51 -33.18 -27.20
N SER A 9 23.30 -32.10 -27.39
CA SER A 9 24.15 -31.94 -28.59
C SER A 9 25.20 -33.04 -28.74
N ALA A 10 25.71 -33.60 -27.64
CA ALA A 10 26.66 -34.72 -27.66
C ALA A 10 26.00 -36.06 -27.99
N ILE A 11 24.71 -36.24 -27.70
CA ILE A 11 23.96 -37.47 -27.97
C ILE A 11 23.41 -37.50 -29.40
N ILE A 12 23.08 -36.34 -29.99
CA ILE A 12 22.59 -36.22 -31.38
C ILE A 12 23.47 -36.95 -32.43
N PRO A 13 24.80 -36.81 -32.45
CA PRO A 13 25.65 -37.43 -33.47
C PRO A 13 25.86 -38.94 -33.32
N ASN A 14 25.51 -39.55 -32.19
CA ASN A 14 25.73 -40.99 -31.95
C ASN A 14 24.51 -41.82 -32.36
N GLU A 15 24.68 -42.81 -33.23
CA GLU A 15 23.61 -43.68 -33.77
C GLU A 15 23.28 -44.87 -32.85
N GLU A 16 23.05 -44.62 -31.56
CA GLU A 16 22.66 -45.67 -30.61
C GLU A 16 21.16 -45.67 -30.28
N GLY A 17 20.58 -46.87 -30.22
CA GLY A 17 19.19 -47.10 -29.85
C GLY A 17 18.94 -46.74 -28.39
N GLY A 18 18.26 -45.61 -28.15
CA GLY A 18 18.01 -45.06 -26.80
C GLY A 18 18.06 -43.53 -26.74
N ARG A 19 18.57 -42.89 -27.80
CA ARG A 19 18.69 -41.42 -27.91
C ARG A 19 17.39 -40.67 -27.62
N LEU A 20 16.27 -41.10 -28.19
CA LEU A 20 15.01 -40.34 -28.08
C LEU A 20 14.55 -40.24 -26.62
N LEU A 21 14.62 -41.36 -25.89
CA LEU A 21 14.28 -41.43 -24.46
C LEU A 21 15.23 -40.60 -23.61
N ALA A 22 16.53 -40.60 -23.93
CA ALA A 22 17.50 -39.77 -23.22
C ALA A 22 17.25 -38.27 -23.46
N ILE A 23 16.99 -37.86 -24.71
CA ILE A 23 16.66 -36.47 -25.06
C ILE A 23 15.37 -36.02 -24.38
N GLU A 24 14.34 -36.88 -24.37
CA GLU A 24 13.06 -36.61 -23.70
C GLU A 24 13.26 -36.44 -22.19
N ALA A 25 13.95 -37.38 -21.54
CA ALA A 25 14.26 -37.30 -20.10
C ALA A 25 15.09 -36.06 -19.74
N LEU A 26 16.07 -35.68 -20.55
CA LEU A 26 16.84 -34.44 -20.36
C LEU A 26 16.00 -33.19 -20.60
N GLY A 27 15.08 -33.23 -21.58
CA GLY A 27 14.10 -32.18 -21.82
C GLY A 27 13.18 -31.98 -20.62
N ASP A 28 12.63 -33.06 -20.07
CA ASP A 28 11.76 -33.02 -18.90
C ASP A 28 12.51 -32.56 -17.64
N ALA A 29 13.74 -33.04 -17.43
CA ALA A 29 14.59 -32.54 -16.36
C ALA A 29 14.86 -31.03 -16.50
N SER A 30 15.07 -30.53 -17.73
CA SER A 30 15.27 -29.10 -17.96
C SER A 30 14.01 -28.28 -17.65
N ARG A 31 12.81 -28.79 -17.97
CA ARG A 31 11.53 -28.15 -17.63
C ARG A 31 11.33 -28.08 -16.12
N LEU A 32 11.55 -29.18 -15.40
CA LEU A 32 11.45 -29.20 -13.94
C LEU A 32 12.42 -28.22 -13.27
N LEU A 33 13.66 -28.16 -13.73
CA LEU A 33 14.65 -27.22 -13.20
C LEU A 33 14.27 -25.77 -13.53
N LEU A 34 13.71 -25.49 -14.72
CA LEU A 34 13.21 -24.16 -15.08
C LEU A 34 12.01 -23.75 -14.22
N ASP A 35 11.12 -24.67 -13.90
CA ASP A 35 9.98 -24.42 -13.01
C ASP A 35 10.44 -24.07 -11.60
N ILE A 36 11.41 -24.82 -11.05
CA ILE A 36 12.00 -24.53 -9.74
C ILE A 36 12.69 -23.16 -9.76
N PHE A 37 13.48 -22.89 -10.79
CA PHE A 37 14.16 -21.60 -10.93
C PHE A 37 13.15 -20.44 -10.98
N ASN A 38 12.08 -20.57 -11.76
CA ASN A 38 11.03 -19.58 -11.84
C ASN A 38 10.31 -19.37 -10.49
N GLN A 39 10.03 -20.44 -9.75
CA GLN A 39 9.46 -20.35 -8.41
C GLN A 39 10.41 -19.63 -7.44
N GLU A 40 11.70 -19.93 -7.50
CA GLU A 40 12.71 -19.27 -6.68
C GLU A 40 12.83 -17.78 -7.04
N THR A 41 12.85 -17.45 -8.34
CA THR A 41 12.85 -16.07 -8.82
C THR A 41 11.64 -15.30 -8.28
N LYS A 42 10.43 -15.86 -8.40
CA LYS A 42 9.21 -15.24 -7.87
C LYS A 42 9.27 -15.07 -6.35
N ALA A 43 9.71 -16.08 -5.62
CA ALA A 43 9.86 -15.99 -4.17
C ALA A 43 10.82 -14.88 -3.77
N ARG A 44 11.95 -14.73 -4.48
CA ARG A 44 12.91 -13.62 -4.25
C ARG A 44 12.27 -12.27 -4.57
N GLN A 45 11.52 -12.16 -5.66
CA GLN A 45 10.80 -10.94 -6.01
C GLN A 45 9.78 -10.56 -4.94
N ASP A 46 9.00 -11.53 -4.46
CA ASP A 46 8.01 -11.35 -3.40
C ASP A 46 8.66 -10.88 -2.09
N LEU A 47 9.78 -11.51 -1.69
CA LEU A 47 10.52 -11.13 -0.49
C LEU A 47 11.02 -9.69 -0.55
N VAL A 48 11.52 -9.26 -1.71
CA VAL A 48 11.92 -7.86 -1.92
C VAL A 48 10.69 -6.94 -1.86
N ALA A 49 9.57 -7.36 -2.44
CA ALA A 49 8.34 -6.57 -2.50
C ALA A 49 7.65 -6.35 -1.15
N ILE A 50 7.90 -7.18 -0.12
CA ILE A 50 7.34 -7.00 1.24
C ILE A 50 7.67 -5.62 1.81
N ASN A 51 8.85 -5.09 1.50
CA ASN A 51 9.34 -3.82 2.07
C ASN A 51 9.11 -2.60 1.17
N LEU A 52 8.42 -2.76 0.04
CA LEU A 52 8.23 -1.69 -0.95
C LEU A 52 6.87 -0.99 -0.80
N ASN A 53 6.85 0.30 -1.13
CA ASN A 53 5.61 1.07 -1.24
C ASN A 53 4.75 0.53 -2.41
N LYS A 54 3.42 0.60 -2.27
CA LYS A 54 2.46 0.08 -3.26
C LYS A 54 2.72 0.57 -4.68
N ASP A 55 3.07 1.84 -4.84
CA ASP A 55 3.35 2.44 -6.15
C ASP A 55 4.57 1.82 -6.85
N ILE A 56 5.56 1.35 -6.08
CA ILE A 56 6.77 0.70 -6.61
C ILE A 56 6.48 -0.79 -6.85
N LYS A 57 5.66 -1.41 -6.01
CA LYS A 57 5.24 -2.80 -6.16
C LYS A 57 4.55 -3.04 -7.51
N ASP A 58 3.65 -2.13 -7.92
CA ASP A 58 2.96 -2.21 -9.22
C ASP A 58 3.92 -2.14 -10.42
N VAL A 59 5.09 -1.51 -10.25
CA VAL A 59 6.15 -1.48 -11.29
C VAL A 59 6.89 -2.81 -11.30
N PHE A 60 7.19 -3.37 -10.13
CA PHE A 60 7.93 -4.62 -9.98
C PHE A 60 7.11 -5.83 -10.49
N ASP A 61 5.80 -5.84 -10.28
CA ASP A 61 4.90 -6.89 -10.79
C ASP A 61 4.86 -6.95 -12.34
N LYS A 62 5.20 -5.85 -13.02
CA LYS A 62 5.23 -5.73 -14.49
C LYS A 62 6.60 -6.02 -15.10
N VAL A 63 7.56 -6.43 -14.27
CA VAL A 63 8.94 -6.60 -14.67
C VAL A 63 9.27 -8.08 -14.78
N HIS A 64 9.69 -8.51 -15.97
CA HIS A 64 10.26 -9.84 -16.16
C HIS A 64 11.69 -9.89 -15.60
N ALA A 65 11.99 -10.98 -14.91
CA ALA A 65 13.35 -11.31 -14.52
C ALA A 65 14.16 -11.66 -15.78
N ASP A 66 15.39 -11.20 -15.82
CA ASP A 66 16.35 -11.49 -16.88
C ASP A 66 17.68 -11.89 -16.20
N GLU A 67 18.83 -11.49 -16.74
CA GLU A 67 20.13 -11.60 -16.04
C GLU A 67 20.08 -11.03 -14.61
N TRP A 68 19.26 -9.99 -14.39
CA TRP A 68 18.97 -9.41 -13.08
C TRP A 68 17.56 -9.78 -12.61
N LEU A 69 17.36 -9.83 -11.28
CA LEU A 69 16.07 -10.20 -10.65
C LEU A 69 14.86 -9.38 -11.15
N PHE A 70 15.11 -8.13 -11.55
CA PHE A 70 14.13 -7.20 -12.12
C PHE A 70 14.56 -6.67 -13.50
N GLY A 71 15.46 -7.39 -14.18
CA GLY A 71 16.02 -6.97 -15.46
C GLY A 71 16.88 -5.70 -15.40
N ALA A 72 17.62 -5.43 -16.49
CA ALA A 72 18.46 -4.24 -16.60
C ALA A 72 17.62 -2.94 -16.69
N ASN A 73 16.41 -3.03 -17.25
CA ASN A 73 15.56 -1.87 -17.56
C ASN A 73 14.67 -1.43 -16.39
N LEU A 74 14.96 -1.86 -15.16
CA LEU A 74 14.18 -1.46 -13.97
C LEU A 74 14.21 0.06 -13.76
N GLU A 75 15.39 0.68 -13.93
CA GLU A 75 15.56 2.12 -13.74
C GLU A 75 14.67 2.92 -14.69
N GLU A 76 14.65 2.53 -15.96
CA GLU A 76 13.83 3.17 -16.99
C GLU A 76 12.34 3.02 -16.67
N LYS A 77 11.89 1.82 -16.28
CA LYS A 77 10.51 1.56 -15.87
C LYS A 77 10.10 2.37 -14.64
N LEU A 78 11.00 2.55 -13.68
CA LEU A 78 10.74 3.36 -12.49
C LEU A 78 10.61 4.85 -12.84
N LYS A 79 11.47 5.37 -13.73
CA LYS A 79 11.36 6.75 -14.24
C LYS A 79 10.03 6.95 -14.97
N ALA A 80 9.72 6.07 -15.91
CA ALA A 80 8.48 6.10 -16.67
C ALA A 80 7.24 6.06 -15.76
N SER A 81 7.24 5.22 -14.71
CA SER A 81 6.13 5.17 -13.75
C SER A 81 5.98 6.47 -12.96
N LYS A 82 7.08 7.10 -12.56
CA LYS A 82 7.04 8.39 -11.86
C LYS A 82 6.53 9.51 -12.76
N ASP A 83 6.96 9.53 -14.01
CA ASP A 83 6.53 10.54 -14.97
C ASP A 83 5.06 10.34 -15.36
N LEU A 84 4.60 9.09 -15.51
CA LEU A 84 3.18 8.78 -15.68
C LEU A 84 2.35 9.23 -14.47
N ALA A 85 2.84 8.97 -13.25
CA ALA A 85 2.17 9.43 -12.03
C ALA A 85 2.07 10.97 -11.98
N ARG A 86 3.11 11.70 -12.37
CA ARG A 86 3.09 13.16 -12.50
C ARG A 86 2.07 13.63 -13.53
N SER A 87 2.12 13.09 -14.75
CA SER A 87 1.17 13.42 -15.81
C SER A 87 -0.28 13.11 -15.40
N SER A 88 -0.50 12.04 -14.63
CA SER A 88 -1.84 11.69 -14.12
C SER A 88 -2.38 12.69 -13.07
N LEU A 89 -1.50 13.36 -12.32
CA LEU A 89 -1.87 14.41 -11.38
C LEU A 89 -2.30 15.67 -12.12
N ASP A 90 -1.60 16.02 -13.21
CA ASP A 90 -1.93 17.18 -14.03
C ASP A 90 -3.27 16.99 -14.76
N LEU A 91 -3.59 15.76 -15.13
CA LEU A 91 -4.87 15.38 -15.77
C LEU A 91 -6.03 15.22 -14.79
N LYS A 92 -5.78 15.22 -13.47
CA LYS A 92 -6.87 15.17 -12.48
C LYS A 92 -7.66 16.47 -12.54
N ILE A 93 -8.78 16.44 -13.24
CA ILE A 93 -9.78 17.51 -13.22
C ILE A 93 -10.17 17.72 -11.76
N ASN A 94 -9.79 18.88 -11.20
CA ASN A 94 -10.27 19.33 -9.91
C ASN A 94 -11.78 19.50 -10.03
N LYS A 95 -12.54 18.44 -9.73
CA LYS A 95 -13.98 18.55 -9.53
C LYS A 95 -14.16 19.64 -8.48
N PRO A 96 -14.89 20.73 -8.77
CA PRO A 96 -15.12 21.75 -7.77
C PRO A 96 -15.72 21.03 -6.57
N LYS A 97 -15.05 21.11 -5.42
CA LYS A 97 -15.65 20.68 -4.17
C LYS A 97 -16.91 21.53 -4.07
N ASN A 98 -18.07 20.92 -4.31
CA ASN A 98 -19.36 21.50 -3.96
C ASN A 98 -19.33 21.68 -2.44
N THR A 99 -18.73 22.79 -2.02
CA THR A 99 -18.85 23.31 -0.69
C THR A 99 -20.29 23.74 -0.66
N ILE A 100 -21.17 22.82 -0.24
CA ILE A 100 -22.50 23.17 0.21
C ILE A 100 -22.23 24.13 1.36
N ARG A 101 -22.20 25.43 1.05
CA ARG A 101 -22.30 26.48 2.04
C ARG A 101 -23.65 26.22 2.67
N GLN A 102 -23.67 25.46 3.77
CA GLN A 102 -24.78 25.41 4.68
C GLN A 102 -24.91 26.84 5.21
N THR A 103 -25.64 27.66 4.46
CA THR A 103 -26.17 28.89 4.99
C THR A 103 -27.08 28.44 6.11
N LEU A 104 -26.61 28.61 7.35
CA LEU A 104 -27.43 28.55 8.54
C LEU A 104 -28.54 29.57 8.34
N ARG A 105 -29.66 29.12 7.76
CA ARG A 105 -30.90 29.89 7.73
C ARG A 105 -31.30 30.04 9.19
N GLN A 106 -30.95 31.19 9.78
CA GLN A 106 -31.45 31.62 11.06
C GLN A 106 -32.98 31.61 10.96
N SER A 107 -33.58 30.63 11.63
CA SER A 107 -35.02 30.58 11.84
C SER A 107 -35.38 31.70 12.83
N LEU A 108 -35.89 32.81 12.30
CA LEU A 108 -36.35 33.98 13.07
C LEU A 108 -37.65 33.72 13.87
N ASN A 109 -38.21 32.50 13.81
CA ASN A 109 -39.45 32.13 14.50
C ASN A 109 -39.22 30.95 15.44
N ARG A 110 -38.70 31.22 16.64
CA ARG A 110 -38.89 30.33 17.81
C ARG A 110 -39.46 31.11 18.97
N ARG A 111 -40.75 31.44 18.87
CA ARG A 111 -41.59 31.75 20.04
C ARG A 111 -42.15 30.43 20.58
N SER A 112 -41.51 29.88 21.59
CA SER A 112 -42.16 28.91 22.48
C SER A 112 -41.74 29.26 23.90
N PRO A 113 -42.69 29.60 24.80
CA PRO A 113 -42.35 29.98 26.16
C PRO A 113 -41.81 28.77 26.93
N PRO A 114 -40.89 28.98 27.88
CA PRO A 114 -40.34 27.91 28.69
C PRO A 114 -41.45 27.27 29.52
N ARG A 115 -41.63 25.95 29.38
CA ARG A 115 -42.50 25.19 30.29
C ARG A 115 -41.84 25.14 31.66
N ILE A 116 -42.32 26.00 32.55
CA ILE A 116 -42.04 25.95 33.98
C ILE A 116 -42.69 24.67 34.52
N SER A 117 -41.86 23.68 34.87
CA SER A 117 -42.31 22.47 35.57
C SER A 117 -42.29 22.75 37.06
N TYR A 118 -43.41 23.24 37.60
CA TYR A 118 -43.73 23.06 39.01
C TYR A 118 -44.64 21.84 39.13
N ASN A 119 -44.12 20.74 39.68
CA ASN A 119 -44.92 20.02 40.66
C ASN A 119 -44.06 19.28 41.68
N ARG A 120 -44.29 19.65 42.95
CA ARG A 120 -43.94 18.87 44.13
C ARG A 120 -44.88 17.67 44.20
N GLY A 121 -44.38 16.51 44.66
CA GLY A 121 -45.24 15.53 45.32
C GLY A 121 -44.99 14.06 44.98
N ARG A 122 -44.02 13.47 45.67
CA ARG A 122 -43.98 12.10 46.25
C ARG A 122 -44.92 11.03 45.66
N GLN A 123 -44.35 9.95 45.12
CA GLN A 123 -44.34 8.60 45.73
C GLN A 123 -43.65 7.58 44.80
N GLY A 124 -42.76 6.76 45.38
CA GLY A 124 -42.34 5.47 44.81
C GLY A 124 -41.02 5.43 44.05
N GLY A 125 -40.03 4.73 44.61
CA GLY A 125 -39.00 4.06 43.82
C GLY A 125 -37.62 4.71 43.80
N GLN A 126 -36.74 4.23 44.69
CA GLN A 126 -35.29 4.21 44.51
C GLN A 126 -34.99 3.59 43.12
N GLN A 127 -34.08 4.10 42.30
CA GLN A 127 -32.64 3.85 42.43
C GLN A 127 -31.81 4.95 41.73
N ARG A 128 -30.79 5.41 42.44
CA ARG A 128 -29.64 6.15 41.92
C ARG A 128 -28.65 5.17 41.28
N GLY A 129 -28.08 5.52 40.13
CA GLY A 129 -26.95 4.77 39.57
C GLY A 129 -26.38 5.26 38.23
N GLN A 130 -26.00 6.55 38.15
CA GLN A 130 -24.83 7.10 37.45
C GLN A 130 -24.49 6.72 35.98
N LYS A 131 -24.78 7.69 35.09
CA LYS A 131 -23.97 8.25 33.98
C LYS A 131 -22.56 7.67 33.78
N PHE A 132 -22.18 7.33 32.54
CA PHE A 132 -21.02 7.92 31.86
C PHE A 132 -21.18 7.89 30.33
N ASN A 133 -21.43 9.08 29.78
CA ASN A 133 -21.28 9.43 28.37
C ASN A 133 -19.79 9.78 28.16
N ARG A 134 -19.02 9.00 27.39
CA ARG A 134 -17.63 9.31 27.04
C ARG A 134 -17.46 9.41 25.53
N GLY A 135 -17.46 10.63 25.03
CA GLY A 135 -16.71 11.04 23.84
C GLY A 135 -16.18 12.47 24.06
N PRO A 136 -15.24 13.00 23.25
CA PRO A 136 -14.23 12.37 22.40
C PRO A 136 -12.80 12.64 22.94
N ARG A 137 -11.83 11.75 22.67
CA ARG A 137 -10.40 12.03 22.94
C ARG A 137 -9.85 12.94 21.84
N GLN A 138 -9.62 14.20 22.18
CA GLN A 138 -8.84 15.14 21.39
C GLN A 138 -7.37 14.71 21.40
N TYR A 139 -6.82 14.40 20.23
CA TYR A 139 -5.37 14.30 20.04
C TYR A 139 -4.79 15.72 20.10
N GLN A 140 -4.20 16.07 21.25
CA GLN A 140 -3.48 17.31 21.41
C GLN A 140 -2.16 17.29 20.64
N ASN A 141 -2.03 18.36 19.88
CA ASN A 141 -0.95 18.76 18.99
C ASN A 141 0.37 18.98 19.77
N ARG A 142 1.25 17.98 19.81
CA ARG A 142 2.57 18.05 20.51
C ARG A 142 3.71 18.55 19.60
N ARG A 143 3.40 19.34 18.56
CA ARG A 143 4.41 19.81 17.58
C ARG A 143 4.73 21.30 17.65
N SER A 144 4.08 22.04 18.54
CA SER A 144 4.23 23.51 18.63
C SER A 144 5.12 24.00 19.78
N GLN A 145 5.48 23.14 20.74
CA GLN A 145 6.33 23.56 21.88
C GLN A 145 7.84 23.52 21.59
N GLU A 146 8.31 22.64 20.68
CA GLU A 146 9.76 22.54 20.37
C GLU A 146 10.34 23.75 19.62
N LYS A 147 9.51 24.64 19.06
CA LYS A 147 9.99 25.83 18.34
C LYS A 147 10.19 27.06 19.23
N ILE A 148 9.62 27.09 20.44
CA ILE A 148 9.73 28.25 21.34
C ILE A 148 11.02 28.14 22.16
N ASP A 149 11.37 26.95 22.66
CA ASP A 149 12.57 26.75 23.49
C ASP A 149 13.89 26.98 22.75
N LYS A 150 13.95 26.72 21.44
CA LYS A 150 15.17 27.00 20.65
C LYS A 150 15.40 28.49 20.42
N LYS A 151 14.39 29.35 20.56
CA LYS A 151 14.52 30.79 20.31
C LYS A 151 15.14 31.55 21.49
N TYR A 152 15.08 31.00 22.70
CA TYR A 152 15.63 31.64 23.91
C TYR A 152 17.05 31.21 24.27
N ARG A 153 17.58 30.17 23.62
CA ARG A 153 18.93 29.62 23.92
C ARG A 153 20.06 30.20 23.05
N SER A 154 19.74 31.07 22.08
CA SER A 154 20.70 31.59 21.09
C SER A 154 20.83 33.11 21.13
N ARG A 155 21.03 33.68 22.32
CA ARG A 155 21.53 35.04 22.48
C ARG A 155 22.80 35.01 23.32
N PRO A 156 24.00 35.23 22.74
CA PRO A 156 25.19 35.52 23.53
C PRO A 156 25.15 36.98 24.00
N ASN A 157 25.67 37.21 25.21
CA ASN A 157 26.09 38.52 25.70
C ASN A 157 27.44 38.91 25.09
#